data_AF-A0AAW2D4K6-F1
#
_entry.id   AF-A0AAW2D4K6-F1
#
_cell.length_a   1.000
_cell.length_b   1.000
_cell.length_c   1.000
_cell.angle_alpha   90.00
_cell.angle_beta   90.00
_cell.angle_gamma   90.00
#
_symmetry.space_group_name_H-M   'P 1'
#
loop_
_entity.id
_entity.type
_entity.pdbx_description
1 polymer ?
#
loop_
_entity_poly.entity_id
_entity_poly.type
_entity_poly.pdbx_seq_one_letter_code
_entity_poly.pdbx_strand_id
1 'polypeptide(L)'
;MVVTETKLSGARANEIIETLPFDGAVVTNTIGFRRYLVDVEIRHGSSGCLGNHRTGNPCYYPEANVTHLAKVNSDHCPLLLNLNPNMGSASNRPFKFQSIWLSHNDFPTIVREAWIGKEADLAGAITGFMVKAQRWNKEVFGNVFNRKKQIMARSMGTQRALANNPNNFLLKLQDQLFEEYNLILQLEEEIWAMKSKSNVTIFRERNTKYFHMSTLARRSKNRITSVQSNEDEWIHEVEEVKEVFISSFKKLYQTEQCCCPLNHQRNSGWCVKLNSKEANNIAHIPSDEEIWNALKSMKPYKALGSDGLHAGFFLRFWLVVGESVKKEVRGSFVNQKVPNYLN
;
A
#
# COMPACT_ATOMS: atom_id res chain seq x y z
N MET A 1 -3.59 17.60 -31.65
CA MET A 1 -3.38 16.13 -31.68
C MET A 1 -4.75 15.49 -31.75
N VAL A 2 -5.11 14.93 -32.91
CA VAL A 2 -6.38 14.23 -33.10
C VAL A 2 -6.13 12.76 -32.77
N VAL A 3 -6.85 12.21 -31.79
CA VAL A 3 -6.72 10.81 -31.37
C VAL A 3 -7.94 10.06 -31.87
N THR A 4 -7.74 9.09 -32.76
CA THR A 4 -8.81 8.24 -33.30
C THR A 4 -8.58 6.81 -32.84
N GLU A 5 -9.63 6.19 -32.30
CA GLU A 5 -9.64 4.76 -31.96
C GLU A 5 -10.35 4.00 -33.08
N THR A 6 -9.66 3.05 -33.71
CA THR A 6 -10.22 2.20 -34.78
C THR A 6 -10.27 0.74 -34.33
N LYS A 7 -11.32 0.01 -34.71
CA LYS A 7 -11.43 -1.44 -34.49
C LYS A 7 -10.56 -2.27 -35.45
N LEU A 8 -9.83 -1.61 -36.35
CA LEU A 8 -8.94 -2.24 -37.30
C LEU A 8 -7.57 -2.39 -36.63
N SER A 9 -7.08 -3.61 -36.52
CA SER A 9 -5.74 -3.90 -36.00
C SER A 9 -4.82 -4.35 -37.13
N GLY A 10 -3.51 -4.12 -36.97
CA GLY A 10 -2.49 -4.59 -37.92
C GLY A 10 -2.41 -3.78 -39.22
N ALA A 11 -2.01 -4.44 -40.32
CA ALA A 11 -1.63 -3.81 -41.59
C ALA A 11 -2.69 -2.88 -42.18
N ARG A 12 -3.98 -3.19 -41.97
CA ARG A 12 -5.11 -2.42 -42.49
C ARG A 12 -5.31 -1.07 -41.78
N ALA A 13 -4.82 -0.93 -40.55
CA ALA A 13 -4.81 0.35 -39.84
C ALA A 13 -3.69 1.27 -40.35
N ASN A 14 -2.53 0.72 -40.70
CA ASN A 14 -1.42 1.48 -41.28
C ASN A 14 -1.78 2.06 -42.66
N GLU A 15 -2.49 1.28 -43.49
CA GLU A 15 -2.92 1.68 -44.84
C GLU A 15 -3.88 2.89 -44.81
N ILE A 16 -4.77 2.95 -43.81
CA ILE A 16 -5.68 4.10 -43.61
C ILE A 16 -4.91 5.31 -43.06
N ILE A 17 -3.90 5.09 -42.21
CA ILE A 17 -3.08 6.16 -41.65
C ILE A 17 -2.25 6.86 -42.74
N GLU A 18 -1.74 6.12 -43.72
CA GLU A 18 -0.96 6.68 -44.85
C GLU A 18 -1.81 7.53 -45.82
N THR A 19 -3.13 7.38 -45.80
CA THR A 19 -4.05 8.15 -46.67
C THR A 19 -4.56 9.44 -46.03
N LEU A 20 -4.23 9.70 -44.76
CA LEU A 20 -4.61 10.93 -44.07
C LEU A 20 -3.57 12.04 -44.26
N PRO A 21 -3.99 13.31 -44.42
CA PRO A 21 -3.09 14.43 -44.74
C PRO A 21 -2.40 14.98 -43.48
N PHE A 22 -1.77 14.12 -42.67
CA PHE A 22 -1.09 14.50 -41.42
C PHE A 22 0.35 13.96 -41.39
N ASP A 23 1.29 14.80 -40.97
CA ASP A 23 2.71 14.45 -40.85
C ASP A 23 2.98 13.60 -39.59
N GLY A 24 2.77 12.29 -39.71
CA GLY A 24 3.18 11.28 -38.73
C GLY A 24 2.08 10.72 -37.82
N ALA A 25 2.20 9.44 -37.49
CA ALA A 25 1.24 8.70 -36.66
C ALA A 25 1.95 7.71 -35.71
N VAL A 26 1.36 7.48 -34.54
CA VAL A 26 1.84 6.51 -33.54
C VAL A 26 0.70 5.56 -33.21
N VAL A 27 0.90 4.26 -33.45
CA VAL A 27 -0.08 3.20 -33.18
C VAL A 27 0.30 2.46 -31.90
N THR A 28 -0.64 2.33 -30.96
CA THR A 28 -0.42 1.55 -29.72
C THR A 28 -1.59 0.59 -29.50
N ASN A 29 -1.31 -0.68 -29.19
CA ASN A 29 -2.33 -1.66 -28.86
C ASN A 29 -2.75 -1.50 -27.38
N THR A 30 -4.01 -1.18 -27.11
CA THR A 30 -4.54 -1.08 -25.73
C THR A 30 -4.91 -2.46 -25.20
N ILE A 31 -4.49 -2.78 -23.97
CA ILE A 31 -5.00 -3.94 -23.22
C ILE A 31 -5.94 -3.42 -22.12
N GLY A 32 -7.24 -3.50 -22.34
CA GLY A 32 -8.24 -3.28 -21.29
C GLY A 32 -8.43 -4.56 -20.47
N PHE A 33 -8.28 -4.49 -19.14
CA PHE A 33 -8.53 -5.61 -18.24
C PHE A 33 -9.75 -5.33 -17.35
N ARG A 34 -10.84 -6.08 -17.57
CA ARG A 34 -11.94 -6.28 -16.61
C ARG A 34 -11.52 -7.34 -15.60
N ARG A 35 -11.84 -7.17 -14.32
CA ARG A 35 -11.70 -8.22 -13.31
C ARG A 35 -12.98 -8.31 -12.51
N TYR A 36 -13.62 -9.48 -12.55
CA TYR A 36 -14.75 -9.82 -11.69
C TYR A 36 -14.18 -10.31 -10.35
N LEU A 37 -14.51 -9.61 -9.28
CA LEU A 37 -14.31 -10.08 -7.92
C LEU A 37 -15.66 -9.92 -7.23
N VAL A 38 -16.42 -11.02 -7.18
CA VAL A 38 -17.72 -11.16 -6.49
C VAL A 38 -18.82 -10.30 -7.10
N ASP A 39 -19.63 -10.80 -8.05
CA ASP A 39 -20.85 -10.19 -8.67
C ASP A 39 -20.92 -8.65 -8.85
N VAL A 40 -19.78 -7.97 -8.78
CA VAL A 40 -19.62 -6.53 -8.69
C VAL A 40 -18.55 -6.17 -9.71
N GLU A 41 -18.96 -5.44 -10.74
CA GLU A 41 -18.05 -5.01 -11.78
C GLU A 41 -17.28 -3.76 -11.32
N ILE A 42 -15.95 -3.87 -11.24
CA ILE A 42 -15.08 -2.79 -10.81
C ILE A 42 -14.32 -2.24 -12.01
N ARG A 43 -14.50 -0.94 -12.29
CA ARG A 43 -13.63 -0.21 -13.21
C ARG A 43 -12.38 0.25 -12.47
N HIS A 44 -11.26 -0.22 -12.98
CA HIS A 44 -9.95 0.27 -12.58
C HIS A 44 -9.54 1.38 -13.54
N GLY A 45 -9.02 2.48 -13.02
CA GLY A 45 -8.53 3.56 -13.86
C GLY A 45 -7.35 3.08 -14.72
N SER A 46 -7.49 3.14 -16.04
CA SER A 46 -6.35 2.89 -16.95
C SER A 46 -5.39 4.08 -16.93
N SER A 47 -4.36 3.93 -16.10
CA SER A 47 -3.12 4.72 -16.05
C SER A 47 -2.28 4.72 -17.32
N GLY A 48 -2.74 5.28 -18.43
CA GLY A 48 -1.81 5.60 -19.53
C GLY A 48 -0.87 6.70 -19.07
N CYS A 49 0.38 6.39 -18.73
CA CYS A 49 1.40 7.41 -18.51
C CYS A 49 1.57 8.19 -19.81
N LEU A 50 0.96 9.38 -19.92
CA LEU A 50 1.27 10.33 -21.00
C LEU A 50 2.64 10.94 -20.68
N GLY A 51 3.69 10.18 -21.01
CA GLY A 51 5.09 10.52 -20.82
C GLY A 51 5.96 9.53 -21.58
N ASN A 52 6.78 10.03 -22.50
CA ASN A 52 7.67 9.26 -23.35
C ASN A 52 8.43 8.17 -22.57
N HIS A 53 8.20 6.89 -22.87
CA HIS A 53 8.88 5.76 -22.22
C HIS A 53 10.41 5.75 -22.45
N ARG A 54 10.94 6.59 -23.35
CA ARG A 54 12.36 6.65 -23.72
C ARG A 54 13.15 7.83 -23.12
N THR A 55 12.50 8.86 -22.59
CA THR A 55 13.20 10.07 -22.14
C THR A 55 12.79 10.40 -20.72
N GLY A 56 13.53 9.88 -19.73
CA GLY A 56 13.77 10.34 -18.34
C GLY A 56 12.89 11.38 -17.60
N ASN A 57 11.69 11.72 -18.06
CA ASN A 57 10.89 12.82 -17.55
C ASN A 57 9.85 12.34 -16.54
N PRO A 58 9.54 13.17 -15.52
CA PRO A 58 8.47 12.87 -14.59
C PRO A 58 7.13 12.77 -15.32
N CYS A 59 6.29 11.80 -14.93
CA CYS A 59 4.91 11.72 -15.39
C CYS A 59 4.16 12.97 -14.91
N TYR A 60 3.78 13.86 -15.83
CA TYR A 60 3.14 15.14 -15.49
C TYR A 60 1.71 14.95 -14.95
N TYR A 61 1.02 13.89 -15.37
CA TYR A 61 -0.34 13.56 -14.95
C TYR A 61 -0.44 12.10 -14.46
N PRO A 62 0.15 11.78 -13.29
CA PRO A 62 0.17 10.40 -12.77
C PRO A 62 -1.24 9.88 -12.47
N GLU A 63 -2.20 10.80 -12.27
CA GLU A 63 -3.56 10.47 -11.91
C GLU A 63 -4.56 10.58 -13.06
N ALA A 64 -4.14 10.86 -14.29
CA ALA A 64 -5.07 10.91 -15.42
C ALA A 64 -5.86 9.58 -15.57
N ASN A 65 -7.09 9.66 -16.08
CA ASN A 65 -7.88 8.50 -16.47
C ASN A 65 -8.60 8.75 -17.80
N VAL A 66 -8.90 7.65 -18.49
CA VAL A 66 -9.67 7.66 -19.74
C VAL A 66 -10.92 6.81 -19.54
N THR A 67 -12.07 7.35 -19.91
CA THR A 67 -13.36 6.63 -19.90
C THR A 67 -14.01 6.66 -21.26
N HIS A 68 -14.55 5.52 -21.68
CA HIS A 68 -15.32 5.35 -22.90
C HIS A 68 -16.78 5.76 -22.65
N LEU A 69 -17.26 6.79 -23.35
CA LEU A 69 -18.65 7.28 -23.25
C LEU A 69 -19.59 6.50 -24.17
N ALA A 70 -20.87 6.49 -23.82
CA ALA A 70 -21.89 5.79 -24.60
C ALA A 70 -21.99 6.34 -26.02
N LYS A 71 -22.19 5.42 -26.98
CA LYS A 71 -22.48 5.76 -28.37
C LYS A 71 -23.95 6.17 -28.47
N VAL A 72 -24.21 7.45 -28.42
CA VAL A 72 -25.59 7.97 -28.56
C VAL A 72 -25.90 8.20 -30.04
N ASN A 73 -25.05 8.95 -30.75
CA ASN A 73 -25.31 9.38 -32.15
C ASN A 73 -24.10 9.14 -33.10
N SER A 74 -23.11 8.34 -32.72
CA SER A 74 -21.92 8.05 -33.53
C SER A 74 -21.56 6.57 -33.44
N ASP A 75 -21.01 6.02 -34.52
CA ASP A 75 -20.40 4.69 -34.58
C ASP A 75 -19.03 4.63 -33.86
N HIS A 76 -18.51 5.78 -33.40
CA HIS A 76 -17.33 5.89 -32.54
C HIS A 76 -17.70 6.06 -31.07
N CYS A 77 -16.86 5.53 -30.17
CA CYS A 77 -17.01 5.69 -28.73
C CYS A 77 -16.21 6.92 -28.29
N PRO A 78 -16.83 8.00 -27.80
CA PRO A 78 -16.08 9.17 -27.36
C PRO A 78 -15.19 8.81 -26.16
N LEU A 79 -13.92 9.23 -26.21
CA LEU A 79 -12.97 9.09 -25.11
C LEU A 79 -12.99 10.37 -24.26
N LEU A 80 -13.36 10.24 -22.99
CA LEU A 80 -13.21 11.30 -22.01
C LEU A 80 -11.88 11.11 -21.29
N LEU A 81 -10.91 11.97 -21.59
CA LEU A 81 -9.64 12.07 -20.86
C LEU A 81 -9.82 13.09 -19.73
N ASN A 82 -9.71 12.63 -18.49
CA ASN A 82 -9.71 13.51 -17.33
C ASN A 82 -8.30 13.54 -16.72
N LEU A 83 -7.69 14.73 -16.75
CA LEU A 83 -6.31 14.99 -16.31
C LEU A 83 -6.21 15.25 -14.81
N ASN A 84 -7.34 15.56 -14.16
CA ASN A 84 -7.40 15.88 -12.74
C ASN A 84 -8.71 15.30 -12.17
N PRO A 85 -8.81 13.97 -12.03
CA PRO A 85 -9.99 13.36 -11.44
C PRO A 85 -10.24 13.95 -10.06
N ASN A 86 -11.51 14.18 -9.73
CA ASN A 86 -11.88 14.72 -8.43
C ASN A 86 -11.45 13.71 -7.36
N MET A 87 -10.29 13.98 -6.77
CA MET A 87 -9.71 13.18 -5.72
C MET A 87 -10.54 13.54 -4.49
N GLY A 88 -11.58 12.77 -4.20
CA GLY A 88 -12.41 12.95 -3.02
C GLY A 88 -11.54 13.39 -1.84
N SER A 89 -12.04 14.41 -1.11
CA SER A 89 -11.32 15.18 -0.07
C SER A 89 -10.23 14.37 0.60
N ALA A 90 -9.04 14.97 0.77
CA ALA A 90 -7.86 14.41 1.43
C ALA A 90 -8.26 13.67 2.73
N SER A 91 -8.67 12.42 2.58
CA SER A 91 -9.22 11.67 3.69
C SER A 91 -8.09 11.49 4.67
N ASN A 92 -8.43 11.48 5.95
CA ASN A 92 -7.47 11.32 7.02
C ASN A 92 -6.65 10.06 6.74
N ARG A 93 -5.41 10.23 6.24
CA ARG A 93 -4.61 9.10 5.78
C ARG A 93 -4.29 8.26 7.01
N PRO A 94 -4.64 6.96 7.01
CA PRO A 94 -4.39 6.14 8.18
C PRO A 94 -2.88 6.12 8.46
N PHE A 95 -2.55 6.08 9.75
CA PHE A 95 -1.17 5.90 10.19
C PHE A 95 -0.58 4.64 9.56
N LYS A 96 0.69 4.70 9.17
CA LYS A 96 1.44 3.57 8.64
C LYS A 96 2.85 3.62 9.19
N PHE A 97 3.22 2.60 9.93
CA PHE A 97 4.60 2.42 10.37
C PHE A 97 5.54 2.32 9.16
N GLN A 98 6.67 3.02 9.23
CA GLN A 98 7.70 2.96 8.20
C GLN A 98 8.95 2.30 8.79
N SER A 99 9.44 1.23 8.16
CA SER A 99 10.60 0.48 8.65
C SER A 99 11.87 1.33 8.72
N ILE A 100 11.98 2.35 7.87
CA ILE A 100 13.10 3.31 7.85
C ILE A 100 13.31 4.02 9.19
N TRP A 101 12.26 4.11 10.02
CA TRP A 101 12.38 4.71 11.36
C TRP A 101 13.28 3.87 12.25
N LEU A 102 13.39 2.56 12.01
CA LEU A 102 14.29 1.66 12.74
C LEU A 102 15.77 1.99 12.52
N SER A 103 16.10 2.70 11.45
CA SER A 103 17.47 3.15 11.14
C SER A 103 17.90 4.33 12.00
N HIS A 104 16.99 4.97 12.75
CA HIS A 104 17.29 6.07 13.64
C HIS A 104 17.47 5.60 15.08
N ASN A 105 18.59 5.99 15.71
CA ASN A 105 18.98 5.52 17.05
C ASN A 105 17.97 5.89 18.15
N ASP A 106 17.30 7.03 18.01
CA ASP A 106 16.29 7.48 18.99
C ASP A 106 14.92 6.81 18.81
N PHE A 107 14.66 6.10 17.71
CA PHE A 107 13.33 5.55 17.49
C PHE A 107 12.87 4.55 18.58
N PRO A 108 13.73 3.66 19.12
CA PRO A 108 13.36 2.78 20.23
C PRO A 108 12.94 3.49 21.52
N THR A 109 13.38 4.73 21.79
CA THR A 109 12.91 5.47 22.98
C THR A 109 11.44 5.83 22.84
N ILE A 110 11.01 6.23 21.64
CA ILE A 110 9.61 6.54 21.33
C ILE A 110 8.69 5.36 21.63
N VAL A 111 9.12 4.14 21.27
CA VAL A 111 8.36 2.91 21.55
C VAL A 111 8.29 2.64 23.04
N ARG A 112 9.44 2.70 23.74
CA ARG A 112 9.49 2.48 25.20
C ARG A 112 8.58 3.47 25.92
N GLU A 113 8.72 4.75 25.66
CA GLU A 113 7.93 5.79 26.30
C GLU A 113 6.42 5.70 26.03
N ALA A 114 6.01 5.08 24.92
CA ALA A 114 4.60 4.86 24.64
C ALA A 114 4.01 3.69 25.45
N TRP A 115 4.86 2.75 25.87
CA TRP A 115 4.47 1.54 26.61
C TRP A 115 4.74 1.60 28.12
N ILE A 116 5.47 2.61 28.62
CA ILE A 116 5.68 2.80 30.07
C ILE A 116 4.32 2.88 30.79
N GLY A 117 4.11 1.98 31.75
CA GLY A 117 2.90 1.94 32.58
C GLY A 117 1.63 1.45 31.87
N LYS A 118 1.73 0.97 30.63
CA LYS A 118 0.58 0.51 29.81
C LYS A 118 0.61 -0.98 29.49
N GLU A 119 1.18 -1.77 30.38
CA GLU A 119 1.29 -3.22 30.19
C GLU A 119 -0.06 -3.93 30.08
N ALA A 120 -1.13 -3.35 30.62
CA ALA A 120 -2.49 -3.92 30.60
C ALA A 120 -3.41 -3.28 29.55
N ASP A 121 -2.95 -2.25 28.82
CA ASP A 121 -3.76 -1.50 27.85
C ASP A 121 -3.02 -1.41 26.51
N LEU A 122 -3.14 -2.48 25.72
CA LEU A 122 -2.49 -2.55 24.42
C LEU A 122 -3.03 -1.48 23.46
N ALA A 123 -4.35 -1.24 23.47
CA ALA A 123 -5.00 -0.26 22.61
C ALA A 123 -4.48 1.16 22.88
N GLY A 124 -4.51 1.60 24.14
CA GLY A 124 -4.05 2.93 24.52
C GLY A 124 -2.53 3.09 24.40
N ALA A 125 -1.75 2.01 24.49
CA ALA A 125 -0.32 2.03 24.20
C ALA A 125 -0.06 2.25 22.70
N ILE A 126 -0.75 1.50 21.83
CA ILE A 126 -0.68 1.67 20.37
C ILE A 126 -1.10 3.09 19.97
N THR A 127 -2.24 3.60 20.45
CA THR A 127 -2.69 4.96 20.15
C THR A 127 -1.69 6.02 20.62
N GLY A 128 -1.16 5.87 21.84
CA GLY A 128 -0.12 6.76 22.37
C GLY A 128 1.16 6.75 21.52
N PHE A 129 1.57 5.56 21.05
CA PHE A 129 2.70 5.41 20.15
C PHE A 129 2.45 6.08 18.79
N MET A 130 1.28 5.89 18.17
CA MET A 130 0.96 6.52 16.89
C MET A 130 1.14 8.04 16.95
N VAL A 131 0.61 8.68 18.00
CA VAL A 131 0.72 10.13 18.20
C VAL A 131 2.18 10.56 18.37
N LYS A 132 2.92 9.88 19.24
CA LYS A 132 4.35 10.18 19.48
C LYS A 132 5.19 9.98 18.23
N ALA A 133 4.97 8.89 17.50
CA ALA A 133 5.69 8.56 16.27
C ALA A 133 5.39 9.56 15.14
N GLN A 134 4.12 10.00 14.99
CA GLN A 134 3.76 11.03 14.03
C GLN A 134 4.43 12.37 14.34
N ARG A 135 4.43 12.78 15.61
CA ARG A 135 5.10 14.00 16.06
C ARG A 135 6.61 13.93 15.82
N TRP A 136 7.24 12.85 16.29
CA TRP A 136 8.68 12.61 16.10
C TRP A 136 9.08 12.54 14.62
N ASN A 137 8.27 11.92 13.76
CA ASN A 137 8.53 11.88 12.33
C ASN A 137 8.51 13.28 11.69
N LYS A 138 7.68 14.19 12.20
CA LYS A 138 7.62 15.59 11.72
C LYS A 138 8.75 16.45 12.26
N GLU A 139 9.08 16.31 13.55
CA GLU A 139 10.02 17.18 14.26
C GLU A 139 11.48 16.73 14.13
N VAL A 140 11.74 15.41 14.11
CA VAL A 140 13.10 14.84 14.21
C VAL A 140 13.49 14.10 12.93
N PHE A 141 12.73 13.09 12.51
CA PHE A 141 13.13 12.25 11.36
C PHE A 141 13.07 13.02 10.02
N GLY A 142 11.97 13.74 9.82
CA GLY A 142 11.74 14.61 8.67
C GLY A 142 11.43 13.87 7.37
N ASN A 143 11.35 14.63 6.28
CA ASN A 143 11.06 14.11 4.94
C ASN A 143 12.37 13.75 4.22
N VAL A 144 12.58 12.46 3.97
CA VAL A 144 13.76 11.91 3.27
C VAL A 144 14.00 12.56 1.90
N PHE A 145 12.94 12.84 1.13
CA PHE A 145 13.05 13.48 -0.18
C PHE A 145 13.51 14.94 -0.08
N ASN A 146 13.07 15.66 0.94
CA ASN A 146 13.54 17.02 1.19
C ASN A 146 14.99 17.03 1.68
N ARG A 147 15.36 16.12 2.58
CA ARG A 147 16.75 15.94 3.03
C ARG A 147 17.67 15.64 1.84
N LYS A 148 17.26 14.76 0.92
CA LYS A 148 18.01 14.48 -0.32
C LYS A 148 18.27 15.75 -1.13
N LYS A 149 17.25 16.59 -1.35
CA LYS A 149 17.40 17.86 -2.07
C LYS A 149 18.38 18.80 -1.37
N GLN A 150 18.28 18.93 -0.05
CA GLN A 150 19.16 19.78 0.76
C GLN A 150 20.62 19.31 0.69
N ILE A 151 20.86 18.01 0.84
CA ILE A 151 22.22 17.43 0.77
C ILE A 151 22.82 17.59 -0.63
N MET A 152 22.04 17.37 -1.69
CA MET A 152 22.52 17.63 -3.06
C MET A 152 22.89 19.10 -3.26
N ALA A 153 22.07 20.04 -2.78
CA ALA A 153 22.38 21.47 -2.87
C ALA A 153 23.65 21.84 -2.10
N ARG A 154 23.82 21.31 -0.88
CA ARG A 154 25.00 21.54 -0.03
C ARG A 154 26.26 20.90 -0.62
N SER A 155 26.14 19.71 -1.23
CA SER A 155 27.22 19.04 -1.95
C SER A 155 27.69 19.87 -3.14
N MET A 156 26.76 20.39 -3.96
CA MET A 156 27.10 21.28 -5.07
C MET A 156 27.81 22.55 -4.61
N GLY A 157 27.32 23.17 -3.52
CA GLY A 157 27.96 24.34 -2.93
C GLY A 157 29.39 24.05 -2.44
N THR A 158 29.59 22.91 -1.80
CA THR A 158 30.91 22.46 -1.30
C THR A 158 31.87 22.18 -2.45
N GLN A 159 31.42 21.52 -3.52
CA GLN A 159 32.21 21.28 -4.73
C GLN A 159 32.64 22.57 -5.41
N ARG A 160 31.74 23.56 -5.53
CA ARG A 160 32.08 24.89 -6.07
C ARG A 160 33.10 25.61 -5.20
N ALA A 161 32.96 25.53 -3.88
CA ALA A 161 33.92 26.14 -2.95
C ALA A 161 35.30 25.47 -3.06
N LEU A 162 35.36 24.14 -3.17
CA LEU A 162 36.59 23.39 -3.38
C LEU A 162 37.28 23.73 -4.69
N ALA A 163 36.52 23.91 -5.77
CA ALA A 163 37.08 24.29 -7.07
C ALA A 163 37.76 25.68 -7.03
N ASN A 164 37.24 26.60 -6.21
CA ASN A 164 37.77 27.95 -6.09
C ASN A 164 38.92 28.04 -5.06
N ASN A 165 38.80 27.37 -3.92
CA ASN A 165 39.79 27.39 -2.85
C ASN A 165 39.78 26.08 -2.05
N PRO A 166 40.61 25.09 -2.44
CA PRO A 166 40.70 23.81 -1.74
C PRO A 166 41.16 23.99 -0.29
N ASN A 167 40.42 23.39 0.65
CA ASN A 167 40.78 23.35 2.07
C ASN A 167 40.38 21.99 2.66
N ASN A 168 41.21 21.45 3.56
CA ASN A 168 40.94 20.26 4.36
C ASN A 168 39.56 20.24 5.03
N PHE A 169 39.06 21.39 5.49
CA PHE A 169 37.70 21.48 6.05
C PHE A 169 36.64 21.08 5.00
N LEU A 170 36.75 21.61 3.78
CA LEU A 170 35.80 21.35 2.71
C LEU A 170 35.90 19.92 2.18
N LEU A 171 37.11 19.34 2.17
CA LEU A 171 37.31 17.92 1.83
C LEU A 171 36.60 17.01 2.84
N LYS A 172 36.81 17.24 4.15
CA LYS A 172 36.09 16.51 5.20
C LYS A 172 34.58 16.69 5.12
N LEU A 173 34.12 17.90 4.82
CA LEU A 173 32.69 18.17 4.63
C LEU A 173 32.14 17.41 3.41
N GLN A 174 32.89 17.34 2.31
CA GLN A 174 32.49 16.57 1.13
C GLN A 174 32.33 15.09 1.46
N ASP A 175 33.28 14.50 2.18
CA ASP A 175 33.20 13.10 2.62
C ASP A 175 31.97 12.86 3.51
N GLN A 176 31.71 13.75 4.47
CA GLN A 176 30.52 13.69 5.33
C GLN A 176 29.21 13.77 4.54
N LEU A 177 29.13 14.69 3.58
CA LEU A 177 27.94 14.85 2.74
C LEU A 177 27.73 13.64 1.82
N PHE A 178 28.81 13.01 1.36
CA PHE A 178 28.75 11.78 0.57
C PHE A 178 28.19 10.61 1.39
N GLU A 179 28.67 10.42 2.61
CA GLU A 179 28.13 9.40 3.53
C GLU A 179 26.65 9.66 3.87
N GLU A 180 26.29 10.90 4.21
CA GLU A 180 24.88 11.24 4.49
C GLU A 180 23.99 11.04 3.25
N TYR A 181 24.48 11.38 2.06
CA TYR A 181 23.76 11.15 0.81
C TYR A 181 23.52 9.66 0.56
N ASN A 182 24.52 8.82 0.77
CA ASN A 182 24.40 7.37 0.64
C ASN A 182 23.37 6.77 1.60
N LEU A 183 23.35 7.23 2.85
CA LEU A 183 22.35 6.84 3.83
C LEU A 183 20.94 7.25 3.34
N ILE A 184 20.76 8.48 2.87
CA ILE A 184 19.47 8.97 2.35
C ILE A 184 19.00 8.13 1.15
N LEU A 185 19.91 7.75 0.24
CA LEU A 185 19.58 6.89 -0.89
C LEU A 185 19.11 5.50 -0.45
N GLN A 186 19.74 4.91 0.57
CA GLN A 186 19.31 3.65 1.14
C GLN A 186 17.89 3.77 1.74
N LEU A 187 17.63 4.82 2.52
CA LEU A 187 16.31 5.07 3.09
C LEU A 187 15.23 5.26 2.01
N GLU A 188 15.55 5.97 0.92
CA GLU A 188 14.65 6.16 -0.22
C GLU A 188 14.32 4.83 -0.91
N GLU A 189 15.32 3.97 -1.11
CA GLU A 189 15.13 2.64 -1.67
C GLU A 189 14.21 1.78 -0.80
N GLU A 190 14.43 1.75 0.52
CA GLU A 190 13.59 1.01 1.45
C GLU A 190 12.12 1.50 1.42
N ILE A 191 11.90 2.81 1.35
CA ILE A 191 10.55 3.40 1.19
C ILE A 191 9.86 2.86 -0.07
N TRP A 192 10.56 2.89 -1.20
CA TRP A 192 9.96 2.47 -2.48
C TRP A 192 9.78 0.96 -2.57
N ALA A 193 10.75 0.19 -2.07
CA ALA A 193 10.65 -1.27 -1.98
C ALA A 193 9.40 -1.66 -1.17
N MET A 194 9.22 -1.05 0.01
CA MET A 194 8.04 -1.30 0.85
C MET A 194 6.72 -0.95 0.14
N LYS A 195 6.67 0.21 -0.53
CA LYS A 195 5.47 0.67 -1.25
C LYS A 195 5.12 -0.20 -2.46
N SER A 196 6.13 -0.73 -3.15
CA SER A 196 5.92 -1.58 -4.33
C SER A 196 5.28 -2.92 -3.97
N LYS A 197 5.46 -3.39 -2.72
CA LYS A 197 5.09 -4.76 -2.27
C LYS A 197 5.67 -5.86 -3.17
N SER A 198 6.77 -5.55 -3.88
CA SER A 198 7.52 -6.51 -4.69
C SER A 198 8.45 -7.34 -3.81
N ASN A 199 8.54 -8.65 -4.07
CA ASN A 199 9.54 -9.50 -3.43
C ASN A 199 10.83 -9.60 -4.28
N VAL A 200 10.99 -8.76 -5.31
CA VAL A 200 12.15 -8.81 -6.20
C VAL A 200 13.37 -8.27 -5.45
N THR A 201 14.32 -9.16 -5.17
CA THR A 201 15.64 -8.81 -4.67
C THR A 201 16.48 -8.28 -5.82
N ILE A 202 16.47 -6.96 -6.04
CA ILE A 202 17.33 -6.34 -7.05
C ILE A 202 18.72 -6.22 -6.43
N PHE A 203 19.54 -7.26 -6.58
CA PHE A 203 20.97 -7.16 -6.30
C PHE A 203 21.65 -6.44 -7.47
N ARG A 204 22.24 -5.27 -7.19
CA ARG A 204 23.47 -4.68 -7.77
C ARG A 204 23.40 -3.18 -8.06
N GLU A 205 22.22 -2.59 -8.24
CA GLU A 205 22.06 -1.14 -8.38
C GLU A 205 20.82 -0.69 -7.61
N ARG A 206 20.93 0.37 -6.79
CA ARG A 206 19.84 0.95 -5.99
C ARG A 206 18.73 1.45 -6.92
N ASN A 207 17.84 0.57 -7.37
CA ASN A 207 16.90 0.85 -8.46
C ASN A 207 15.60 1.45 -7.91
N THR A 208 15.71 2.62 -7.28
CA THR A 208 14.57 3.40 -6.79
C THR A 208 13.56 3.69 -7.91
N LYS A 209 14.03 3.84 -9.15
CA LYS A 209 13.20 4.04 -10.34
C LYS A 209 12.28 2.84 -10.60
N TYR A 210 12.80 1.62 -10.56
CA TYR A 210 12.00 0.41 -10.72
C TYR A 210 10.90 0.34 -9.65
N PHE A 211 11.27 0.47 -8.38
CA PHE A 211 10.30 0.38 -7.29
C PHE A 211 9.27 1.52 -7.31
N HIS A 212 9.69 2.73 -7.71
CA HIS A 212 8.80 3.86 -7.91
C HIS A 212 7.80 3.57 -9.04
N MET A 213 8.26 3.13 -10.21
CA MET A 213 7.38 2.78 -11.33
C MET A 213 6.45 1.61 -11.01
N SER A 214 6.95 0.57 -10.36
CA SER A 214 6.14 -0.55 -9.88
C SER A 214 5.06 -0.08 -8.89
N THR A 215 5.41 0.86 -8.00
CA THR A 215 4.45 1.47 -7.07
C THR A 215 3.38 2.26 -7.82
N LEU A 216 3.72 3.07 -8.81
CA LEU A 216 2.75 3.84 -9.60
C LEU A 216 1.82 2.93 -10.40
N ALA A 217 2.37 1.92 -11.09
CA ALA A 217 1.58 0.94 -11.82
C ALA A 217 0.61 0.19 -10.90
N ARG A 218 1.06 -0.22 -9.70
CA ARG A 218 0.20 -0.84 -8.68
C ARG A 218 -0.89 0.11 -8.19
N ARG A 219 -0.56 1.38 -7.92
CA ARG A 219 -1.54 2.38 -7.48
C ARG A 219 -2.62 2.59 -8.52
N SER A 220 -2.22 2.79 -9.78
CA SER A 220 -3.14 2.91 -10.91
C SER A 220 -4.03 1.66 -11.04
N LYS A 221 -3.43 0.47 -11.03
CA LYS A 221 -4.18 -0.80 -11.10
C LYS A 221 -5.13 -1.01 -9.94
N ASN A 222 -4.79 -0.58 -8.73
CA ASN A 222 -5.63 -0.73 -7.54
C ASN A 222 -6.59 0.45 -7.33
N ARG A 223 -6.59 1.42 -8.24
CA ARG A 223 -7.47 2.59 -8.14
C ARG A 223 -8.85 2.21 -8.63
N ILE A 224 -9.77 2.13 -7.69
CA ILE A 224 -11.20 1.95 -7.94
C ILE A 224 -11.75 3.32 -8.34
N THR A 225 -12.18 3.47 -9.59
CA THR A 225 -12.75 4.74 -10.10
C THR A 225 -14.27 4.73 -10.09
N SER A 226 -14.87 3.55 -10.21
CA SER A 226 -16.31 3.37 -10.11
C SER A 226 -16.63 1.89 -9.88
N VAL A 227 -17.79 1.65 -9.29
CA VAL A 227 -18.33 0.32 -9.03
C VAL A 227 -19.71 0.25 -9.66
N GLN A 228 -20.03 -0.88 -10.29
CA GLN A 228 -21.39 -1.14 -10.77
C GLN A 228 -22.25 -1.67 -9.62
N SER A 229 -23.40 -1.05 -9.41
CA SER A 229 -24.43 -1.48 -8.47
C SER A 229 -25.14 -2.75 -8.96
N ASN A 230 -25.91 -3.38 -8.08
CA ASN A 230 -26.77 -4.53 -8.41
C ASN A 230 -27.89 -4.15 -9.41
N GLU A 231 -28.18 -2.86 -9.57
CA GLU A 231 -29.15 -2.30 -10.51
C GLU A 231 -28.49 -1.86 -11.85
N ASP A 232 -27.29 -2.37 -12.15
CA ASP A 232 -26.48 -2.03 -13.33
C ASP A 232 -26.01 -0.57 -13.44
N GLU A 233 -26.31 0.28 -12.46
CA GLU A 233 -25.87 1.68 -12.40
C GLU A 233 -24.41 1.84 -11.97
N TRP A 234 -23.70 2.79 -12.58
CA TRP A 234 -22.31 3.10 -12.23
C TRP A 234 -22.22 4.16 -11.13
N ILE A 235 -21.66 3.76 -9.99
CA ILE A 235 -21.44 4.64 -8.84
C ILE A 235 -20.01 5.19 -8.90
N HIS A 236 -19.91 6.51 -8.83
CA HIS A 236 -18.65 7.24 -8.93
C HIS A 236 -18.23 7.92 -7.62
N GLU A 237 -19.18 8.16 -6.69
CA GLU A 237 -18.91 8.87 -5.45
C GLU A 237 -18.22 7.95 -4.44
N VAL A 238 -17.16 8.46 -3.79
CA VAL A 238 -16.26 7.65 -2.95
C VAL A 238 -16.99 7.06 -1.74
N GLU A 239 -17.88 7.84 -1.12
CA GLU A 239 -18.67 7.44 0.03
C GLU A 239 -19.68 6.34 -0.33
N GLU A 240 -20.37 6.48 -1.45
CA GLU A 240 -21.32 5.48 -1.95
C GLU A 240 -20.60 4.18 -2.35
N VAL A 241 -19.44 4.29 -3.02
CA VAL A 241 -18.60 3.12 -3.34
C VAL A 241 -18.20 2.36 -2.07
N LYS A 242 -17.79 3.06 -0.99
CA LYS A 242 -17.46 2.41 0.29
C LYS A 242 -18.67 1.65 0.85
N GLU A 243 -19.84 2.26 0.81
CA GLU A 243 -21.07 1.65 1.33
C GLU A 243 -21.46 0.39 0.55
N VAL A 244 -21.33 0.40 -0.78
CA VAL A 244 -21.55 -0.79 -1.62
C VAL A 244 -20.61 -1.92 -1.23
N PHE A 245 -19.32 -1.66 -1.04
CA PHE A 245 -18.40 -2.71 -0.59
C PHE A 245 -18.77 -3.24 0.80
N ILE A 246 -19.06 -2.36 1.76
CA ILE A 246 -19.38 -2.76 3.13
C ILE A 246 -20.66 -3.61 3.15
N SER A 247 -21.71 -3.17 2.48
CA SER A 247 -23.00 -3.87 2.40
C SER A 247 -22.86 -5.22 1.69
N SER A 248 -22.16 -5.27 0.56
CA SER A 248 -21.91 -6.52 -0.18
C SER A 248 -21.12 -7.53 0.66
N PHE A 249 -20.05 -7.11 1.34
CA PHE A 249 -19.31 -8.02 2.22
C PHE A 249 -20.10 -8.42 3.47
N LYS A 250 -20.86 -7.51 4.07
CA LYS A 250 -21.77 -7.86 5.18
C LYS A 250 -22.75 -8.94 4.74
N LYS A 251 -23.39 -8.77 3.58
CA LYS A 251 -24.31 -9.76 3.02
C LYS A 251 -23.60 -11.10 2.74
N LEU A 252 -22.41 -11.06 2.13
CA LEU A 252 -21.64 -12.26 1.79
C LEU A 252 -21.23 -13.07 3.03
N TYR A 253 -20.87 -12.40 4.11
CA TYR A 253 -20.41 -13.03 5.35
C TYR A 253 -21.50 -13.18 6.42
N GLN A 254 -22.72 -12.73 6.15
CA GLN A 254 -23.90 -13.04 6.94
C GLN A 254 -24.58 -14.28 6.36
N THR A 255 -24.92 -15.21 7.23
CA THR A 255 -25.74 -16.34 6.81
C THR A 255 -27.19 -15.88 6.62
N GLU A 256 -27.83 -16.32 5.55
CA GLU A 256 -29.29 -16.21 5.38
C GLU A 256 -30.03 -17.22 6.27
N GLN A 257 -29.31 -18.14 6.92
CA GLN A 257 -29.89 -19.10 7.84
C GLN A 257 -30.22 -18.43 9.18
N CYS A 258 -31.50 -18.13 9.40
CA CYS A 258 -32.01 -17.68 10.69
C CYS A 258 -31.90 -18.76 11.79
N CYS A 259 -31.78 -20.03 11.39
CA CYS A 259 -31.56 -21.15 12.28
C CYS A 259 -30.89 -22.30 11.53
N CYS A 260 -29.97 -22.99 12.19
CA CYS A 260 -29.55 -24.33 11.78
C CYS A 260 -30.28 -25.32 12.71
N PRO A 261 -31.22 -26.15 12.22
CA PRO A 261 -31.69 -27.26 13.03
C PRO A 261 -30.47 -28.12 13.33
N LEU A 262 -30.12 -28.23 14.61
CA LEU A 262 -29.03 -29.08 15.09
C LEU A 262 -29.47 -30.52 14.88
N ASN A 263 -29.46 -30.95 13.62
CA ASN A 263 -29.86 -32.28 13.23
C ASN A 263 -28.74 -33.16 13.77
N HIS A 264 -29.01 -33.81 14.91
CA HIS A 264 -28.07 -34.67 15.60
C HIS A 264 -27.48 -35.61 14.55
N GLN A 265 -26.25 -35.32 14.11
CA GLN A 265 -25.67 -36.02 12.98
C GLN A 265 -25.65 -37.49 13.36
N ARG A 266 -26.44 -38.28 12.63
CA ARG A 266 -26.43 -39.74 12.68
C ARG A 266 -24.96 -40.13 12.64
N ASN A 267 -24.46 -40.76 13.70
CA ASN A 267 -23.08 -41.20 13.89
C ASN A 267 -22.62 -42.02 12.66
N SER A 268 -22.25 -41.37 11.56
CA SER A 268 -21.58 -42.01 10.45
C SER A 268 -20.12 -42.09 10.88
N GLY A 269 -19.61 -43.31 11.05
CA GLY A 269 -18.20 -43.56 11.39
C GLY A 269 -17.18 -43.07 10.34
N TRP A 270 -17.63 -42.25 9.39
CA TRP A 270 -16.87 -41.66 8.29
C TRP A 270 -16.47 -40.20 8.53
N CYS A 271 -17.08 -39.51 9.50
CA CYS A 271 -16.66 -38.15 9.84
C CYS A 271 -15.38 -38.20 10.68
N VAL A 272 -14.33 -37.50 10.22
CA VAL A 272 -13.11 -37.26 11.01
C VAL A 272 -13.51 -36.51 12.27
N LYS A 273 -13.42 -37.18 13.42
CA LYS A 273 -13.63 -36.57 14.74
C LYS A 273 -12.27 -36.20 15.30
N LEU A 274 -12.15 -34.98 15.82
CA LEU A 274 -11.02 -34.64 16.67
C LEU A 274 -10.98 -35.62 17.84
N ASN A 275 -9.79 -36.12 18.17
CA ASN A 275 -9.65 -36.90 19.38
C ASN A 275 -9.98 -36.00 20.58
N SER A 276 -10.56 -36.57 21.64
CA SER A 276 -10.82 -35.89 22.92
C SER A 276 -9.63 -35.04 23.40
N LYS A 277 -8.41 -35.54 23.23
CA LYS A 277 -7.17 -34.82 23.54
C LYS A 277 -6.96 -33.58 22.67
N GLU A 278 -7.21 -33.66 21.37
CA GLU A 278 -7.04 -32.54 20.44
C GLU A 278 -8.10 -31.47 20.65
N ALA A 279 -9.36 -31.88 20.87
CA ALA A 279 -10.44 -30.97 21.19
C ALA A 279 -10.17 -30.17 22.48
N ASN A 280 -9.68 -30.85 23.53
CA ASN A 280 -9.27 -30.18 24.76
C ASN A 280 -8.08 -29.24 24.54
N ASN A 281 -7.10 -29.64 23.73
CA ASN A 281 -5.94 -28.81 23.39
C ASN A 281 -6.33 -27.50 22.69
N ILE A 282 -7.31 -27.52 21.78
CA ILE A 282 -7.76 -26.32 21.06
C ILE A 282 -8.49 -25.34 21.99
N ALA A 283 -9.13 -25.83 23.05
CA ALA A 283 -9.89 -25.03 24.00
C ALA A 283 -9.01 -24.36 25.08
N HIS A 284 -7.72 -24.69 25.16
CA HIS A 284 -6.83 -24.14 26.17
C HIS A 284 -6.38 -22.71 25.86
N ILE A 285 -6.13 -21.95 26.93
CA ILE A 285 -5.52 -20.61 26.84
C ILE A 285 -4.09 -20.77 26.33
N PRO A 286 -3.67 -20.01 25.31
CA PRO A 286 -2.34 -20.15 24.75
C PRO A 286 -1.25 -19.74 25.75
N SER A 287 -0.17 -20.52 25.75
CA SER A 287 1.06 -20.25 26.47
C SER A 287 1.82 -19.06 25.88
N ASP A 288 2.71 -18.45 26.65
CA ASP A 288 3.52 -17.32 26.16
C ASP A 288 4.44 -17.72 25.00
N GLU A 289 4.88 -18.98 25.01
CA GLU A 289 5.69 -19.56 23.95
C GLU A 289 4.88 -19.77 22.67
N GLU A 290 3.63 -20.25 22.76
CA GLU A 290 2.74 -20.36 21.59
C GLU A 290 2.45 -18.98 20.99
N ILE A 291 2.18 -17.97 21.80
CA ILE A 291 1.94 -16.59 21.33
C ILE A 291 3.18 -16.06 20.60
N TRP A 292 4.37 -16.26 21.18
CA TRP A 292 5.62 -15.84 20.57
C TRP A 292 5.93 -16.60 19.28
N ASN A 293 5.75 -17.92 19.26
CA ASN A 293 5.98 -18.75 18.08
C ASN A 293 4.99 -18.41 16.96
N ALA A 294 3.74 -18.14 17.29
CA ALA A 294 2.74 -17.65 16.35
C ALA A 294 3.20 -16.33 15.72
N LEU A 295 3.62 -15.35 16.52
CA LEU A 295 4.14 -14.08 16.01
C LEU A 295 5.39 -14.26 15.13
N LYS A 296 6.33 -15.12 15.55
CA LYS A 296 7.57 -15.43 14.82
C LYS A 296 7.32 -16.12 13.48
N SER A 297 6.25 -16.89 13.37
CA SER A 297 5.83 -17.53 12.11
C SER A 297 5.32 -16.52 11.06
N MET A 298 4.94 -15.31 11.48
CA MET A 298 4.42 -14.28 10.58
C MET A 298 5.54 -13.63 9.77
N LYS A 299 5.24 -13.32 8.50
CA LYS A 299 6.15 -12.53 7.66
C LYS A 299 6.17 -11.07 8.15
N PRO A 300 7.34 -10.50 8.51
CA PRO A 300 7.42 -9.21 9.20
C PRO A 300 6.72 -8.04 8.49
N TYR A 301 6.90 -7.88 7.18
CA TYR A 301 6.47 -6.67 6.44
C TYR A 301 5.35 -6.94 5.41
N LYS A 302 4.34 -7.74 5.79
CA LYS A 302 3.15 -8.02 4.94
C LYS A 302 2.05 -6.96 5.10
N ALA A 303 0.80 -7.36 5.27
CA ALA A 303 -0.30 -6.42 5.47
C ALA A 303 -0.07 -5.63 6.76
N LEU A 304 -0.63 -4.42 6.81
CA LEU A 304 -0.72 -3.64 8.03
C LEU A 304 -1.98 -4.08 8.77
N GLY A 305 -1.97 -4.05 10.10
CA GLY A 305 -3.20 -4.10 10.86
C GLY A 305 -4.05 -2.85 10.64
N SER A 306 -5.26 -2.84 11.19
CA SER A 306 -6.10 -1.64 11.31
C SER A 306 -5.36 -0.52 12.07
N ASP A 307 -4.44 -0.90 12.95
CA ASP A 307 -3.50 -0.06 13.68
C ASP A 307 -2.36 0.55 12.84
N GLY A 308 -2.21 0.16 11.56
CA GLY A 308 -1.11 0.63 10.74
C GLY A 308 0.27 0.11 11.19
N LEU A 309 0.31 -0.97 11.98
CA LEU A 309 1.55 -1.64 12.38
C LEU A 309 1.75 -2.94 11.59
N HIS A 310 3.01 -3.34 11.48
CA HIS A 310 3.43 -4.58 10.83
C HIS A 310 3.79 -5.61 11.90
N ALA A 311 3.68 -6.91 11.59
CA ALA A 311 4.19 -7.97 12.48
C ALA A 311 5.67 -7.75 12.86
N GLY A 312 6.46 -7.19 11.94
CA GLY A 312 7.86 -6.80 12.17
C GLY A 312 8.07 -5.78 13.29
N PHE A 313 7.09 -4.91 13.56
CA PHE A 313 7.13 -3.99 14.69
C PHE A 313 7.11 -4.76 16.01
N PHE A 314 6.14 -5.66 16.18
CA PHE A 314 6.00 -6.48 17.38
C PHE A 314 7.19 -7.43 17.56
N LEU A 315 7.70 -8.01 16.48
CA LEU A 315 8.92 -8.84 16.51
C LEU A 315 10.14 -8.04 16.98
N ARG A 316 10.31 -6.81 16.50
CA ARG A 316 11.47 -5.97 16.83
C ARG A 316 11.44 -5.45 18.26
N PHE A 317 10.25 -5.12 18.76
CA PHE A 317 10.07 -4.49 20.08
C PHE A 317 9.42 -5.44 21.11
N TRP A 318 9.51 -6.75 20.90
CA TRP A 318 8.86 -7.75 21.76
C TRP A 318 9.20 -7.59 23.25
N LEU A 319 10.44 -7.21 23.58
CA LEU A 319 10.84 -6.96 24.97
C LEU A 319 10.09 -5.80 25.64
N VAL A 320 9.52 -4.89 24.85
CA VAL A 320 8.76 -3.72 25.33
C VAL A 320 7.26 -3.97 25.24
N VAL A 321 6.79 -4.47 24.10
CA VAL A 321 5.35 -4.60 23.80
C VAL A 321 4.79 -5.97 24.16
N GLY A 322 5.63 -6.98 24.34
CA GLY A 322 5.23 -8.38 24.41
C GLY A 322 4.30 -8.68 25.57
N GLU A 323 4.48 -8.05 26.73
CA GLU A 323 3.62 -8.29 27.88
C GLU A 323 2.17 -7.84 27.64
N SER A 324 2.00 -6.65 27.05
CA SER A 324 0.67 -6.16 26.65
C SER A 324 0.01 -7.03 25.58
N VAL A 325 0.79 -7.53 24.62
CA VAL A 325 0.28 -8.44 23.57
C VAL A 325 -0.16 -9.78 24.17
N LYS A 326 0.64 -10.38 25.05
CA LYS A 326 0.29 -11.64 25.71
C LYS A 326 -0.98 -11.51 26.54
N LYS A 327 -1.09 -10.44 27.33
CA LYS A 327 -2.29 -10.16 28.15
C LYS A 327 -3.53 -10.01 27.28
N GLU A 328 -3.45 -9.25 26.19
CA GLU A 328 -4.58 -9.06 25.28
C GLU A 328 -5.02 -10.36 24.60
N VAL A 329 -4.06 -11.15 24.11
CA VAL A 329 -4.33 -12.44 23.47
C VAL A 329 -4.98 -13.38 24.49
N ARG A 330 -4.38 -13.59 25.66
CA ARG A 330 -4.97 -14.45 26.71
C ARG A 330 -6.35 -13.96 27.14
N GLY A 331 -6.53 -12.65 27.31
CA GLY A 331 -7.81 -12.03 27.63
C GLY A 331 -8.88 -12.34 26.59
N SER A 332 -8.52 -12.38 25.30
CA SER A 332 -9.44 -12.73 24.22
C SER A 332 -9.93 -14.19 24.30
N PHE A 333 -9.05 -15.12 24.69
CA PHE A 333 -9.41 -16.53 24.90
C PHE A 333 -10.24 -16.73 26.17
N VAL A 334 -9.91 -16.05 27.26
CA VAL A 334 -10.66 -16.10 28.53
C VAL A 334 -12.07 -15.54 28.35
N ASN A 335 -12.20 -14.38 27.71
CA ASN A 335 -13.48 -13.71 27.50
C ASN A 335 -14.25 -14.27 26.28
N GLN A 336 -13.66 -15.21 25.55
CA GLN A 336 -14.19 -15.78 24.30
C GLN A 336 -14.64 -14.70 23.30
N LYS A 337 -13.93 -13.56 23.29
CA LYS A 337 -14.29 -12.38 22.51
C LYS A 337 -13.03 -11.65 22.06
N VAL A 338 -12.95 -11.41 20.76
CA VAL A 338 -11.91 -10.55 20.18
C VAL A 338 -12.29 -9.08 20.42
N PRO A 339 -11.37 -8.25 20.96
CA PRO A 339 -11.60 -6.83 21.16
C PRO A 339 -12.01 -6.11 19.88
N ASN A 340 -12.99 -5.19 19.99
CA ASN A 340 -13.53 -4.47 18.84
C ASN A 340 -12.52 -3.58 18.10
N TYR A 341 -11.42 -3.18 18.75
CA TYR A 341 -10.40 -2.36 18.09
C TYR A 341 -9.42 -3.20 17.24
N LEU A 342 -9.45 -4.53 17.39
CA LEU A 342 -8.69 -5.49 16.59
C LEU A 342 -9.51 -6.10 15.44
N ASN A 343 -10.84 -5.98 15.50
CA ASN A 343 -11.79 -6.31 14.43
C ASN A 343 -12.10 -5.07 13.59
#